data_AF-A0A8J5R912-F1
#
_entry.id   AF-A0A8J5R912-F1
#
_cell.length_a   1.000
_cell.length_b   1.000
_cell.length_c   1.000
_cell.angle_alpha   90.00
_cell.angle_beta   90.00
_cell.angle_gamma   90.00
#
_symmetry.space_group_name_H-M   'P 1'
#
loop_
_entity.id
_entity.type
_entity.pdbx_description
1 polymer ?
#
loop_
_entity_poly.entity_id
_entity_poly.type
_entity_poly.pdbx_seq_one_letter_code
_entity_poly.pdbx_strand_id
1 'polypeptide(L)'
;MSNRHPAPSSSSSGLDEESENKFELELCWCIQQLELGIHSGKLKEKQLKDGQKNLNLLKSSSVALVQKRQLMRNIFGDYRAKMVEEEKKLGRSVAKVKFSAAKATENKSVFLRKSHCSDQGPATSSISQNGAQVNESGPSLSSLFSKKTDNQPFTFNFQNSET
;
A
#
# COMPACT_ATOMS: atom_id res chain seq x y z
N MET A 1 -0.19 -31.23 32.39
CA MET A 1 0.17 -30.26 31.35
C MET A 1 -0.94 -29.22 31.27
N SER A 2 -0.71 -28.01 31.77
CA SER A 2 -1.69 -26.93 31.71
C SER A 2 -1.39 -26.08 30.49
N ASN A 3 -2.17 -26.25 29.41
CA ASN A 3 -2.11 -25.39 28.25
C ASN A 3 -2.54 -23.98 28.65
N ARG A 4 -1.61 -23.03 28.71
CA ARG A 4 -1.94 -21.60 28.71
C ARG A 4 -2.30 -21.22 27.28
N HIS A 5 -3.57 -20.91 27.05
CA HIS A 5 -3.94 -20.10 25.90
C HIS A 5 -3.33 -18.70 26.04
N PRO A 6 -2.78 -18.11 24.96
CA PRO A 6 -2.38 -16.71 24.98
C PRO A 6 -3.62 -15.84 25.15
N ALA A 7 -3.54 -14.87 26.06
CA ALA A 7 -4.62 -13.92 26.31
C ALA A 7 -4.90 -13.09 25.04
N PRO A 8 -6.17 -12.86 24.67
CA PRO A 8 -6.49 -11.96 23.57
C PRO A 8 -6.01 -10.56 23.96
N SER A 9 -5.10 -10.00 23.15
CA SER A 9 -4.72 -8.60 23.23
C SER A 9 -5.99 -7.77 23.12
N SER A 10 -6.37 -7.11 24.21
CA SER A 10 -7.54 -6.25 24.26
C SER A 10 -7.34 -5.07 23.32
N SER A 11 -7.82 -5.19 22.09
CA SER A 11 -7.92 -4.10 21.14
C SER A 11 -8.82 -3.00 21.70
N SER A 12 -8.47 -1.74 21.39
CA SER A 12 -9.19 -0.49 21.71
C SER A 12 -10.72 -0.56 21.48
N SER A 13 -11.17 -1.43 20.57
CA SER A 13 -12.56 -1.55 20.12
C SER A 13 -13.40 -2.58 20.89
N GLY A 14 -12.82 -3.38 21.80
CA GLY A 14 -13.54 -4.45 22.53
C GLY A 14 -13.99 -5.63 21.66
N LEU A 15 -13.35 -5.81 20.49
CA LEU A 15 -13.62 -6.85 19.51
C LEU A 15 -12.41 -7.79 19.39
N ASP A 16 -12.66 -9.03 18.96
CA ASP A 16 -11.59 -9.96 18.60
C ASP A 16 -10.78 -9.41 17.42
N GLU A 17 -9.46 -9.62 17.42
CA GLU A 17 -8.53 -9.11 16.41
C GLU A 17 -8.94 -9.47 14.97
N GLU A 18 -9.41 -10.71 14.74
CA GLU A 18 -9.89 -11.16 13.43
C GLU A 18 -11.13 -10.37 12.95
N SER A 19 -12.01 -10.02 13.89
CA SER A 19 -13.23 -9.26 13.58
C SER A 19 -12.94 -7.78 13.31
N GLU A 20 -11.94 -7.22 13.98
CA GLU A 20 -11.42 -5.88 13.73
C GLU A 20 -10.75 -5.81 12.37
N ASN A 21 -9.85 -6.76 12.06
CA ASN A 21 -9.19 -6.83 10.75
C ASN A 21 -10.19 -6.97 9.59
N LYS A 22 -11.20 -7.84 9.74
CA LYS A 22 -12.28 -7.97 8.76
C LYS A 22 -13.03 -6.65 8.56
N PHE A 23 -13.33 -5.94 9.65
CA PHE A 23 -13.99 -4.64 9.56
C PHE A 23 -13.12 -3.59 8.87
N GLU A 24 -11.82 -3.55 9.14
CA GLU A 24 -10.89 -2.64 8.48
C GLU A 24 -10.82 -2.91 6.97
N LEU A 25 -10.80 -4.17 6.56
CA LEU A 25 -10.85 -4.56 5.15
C LEU A 25 -12.15 -4.07 4.48
N GLU A 26 -13.30 -4.32 5.12
CA GLU A 26 -14.60 -3.82 4.68
C GLU A 26 -14.60 -2.28 4.53
N LEU A 27 -14.05 -1.58 5.53
CA LEU A 27 -13.96 -0.12 5.57
C LEU A 27 -13.09 0.43 4.44
N CYS A 28 -11.91 -0.16 4.24
CA CYS A 28 -10.98 0.21 3.19
C CYS A 28 -11.65 0.09 1.81
N TRP A 29 -12.35 -1.01 1.56
CA TRP A 29 -13.07 -1.21 0.32
C TRP A 29 -14.17 -0.16 0.10
N CYS A 30 -14.96 0.15 1.13
CA CYS A 30 -15.97 1.21 1.01
C CYS A 30 -15.36 2.59 0.72
N ILE A 31 -14.22 2.92 1.34
CA ILE A 31 -13.47 4.15 1.07
C ILE A 31 -13.03 4.19 -0.40
N GLN A 32 -12.42 3.11 -0.88
CA GLN A 32 -11.95 3.00 -2.26
C GLN A 32 -13.09 3.16 -3.27
N GLN A 33 -14.24 2.49 -3.05
CA GLN A 33 -15.38 2.63 -3.97
C GLN A 33 -15.96 4.04 -3.97
N LEU A 34 -15.96 4.71 -2.83
CA LEU A 34 -16.43 6.10 -2.74
C LEU A 34 -15.49 7.04 -3.50
N GLU A 35 -14.19 6.86 -3.34
CA GLU A 35 -13.17 7.60 -4.09
C GLU A 35 -13.30 7.37 -5.60
N LEU A 36 -13.39 6.12 -6.05
CA LEU A 36 -13.56 5.80 -7.48
C LEU A 36 -14.82 6.46 -8.07
N GLY A 37 -15.92 6.47 -7.31
CA GLY A 37 -17.14 7.18 -7.70
C GLY A 37 -16.89 8.67 -7.92
N ILE A 38 -16.33 9.34 -6.89
CA ILE A 38 -16.00 10.78 -6.91
C ILE A 38 -15.08 11.12 -8.09
N HIS A 39 -14.00 10.35 -8.30
CA HIS A 39 -13.03 10.58 -9.36
C HIS A 39 -13.56 10.26 -10.76
N SER A 40 -14.59 9.41 -10.90
CA SER A 40 -15.17 9.08 -12.19
C SER A 40 -15.88 10.27 -12.87
N GLY A 41 -16.15 11.38 -12.16
CA GLY A 41 -16.77 12.59 -12.74
C GLY A 41 -18.23 12.45 -13.19
N LYS A 42 -18.88 11.31 -12.90
CA LYS A 42 -20.25 11.00 -13.33
C LYS A 42 -21.33 11.47 -12.35
N LEU A 43 -20.95 11.98 -11.17
CA LEU A 43 -21.90 12.36 -10.11
C LEU A 43 -22.31 13.83 -10.24
N LYS A 44 -23.56 14.12 -9.85
CA LYS A 44 -24.07 15.50 -9.71
C LYS A 44 -23.33 16.22 -8.59
N GLU A 45 -23.19 17.55 -8.68
CA GLU A 45 -22.44 18.36 -7.70
C GLU A 45 -22.90 18.13 -6.25
N LYS A 46 -24.21 17.98 -6.00
CA LYS A 46 -24.74 17.64 -4.67
C LYS A 46 -24.21 16.29 -4.17
N GLN A 47 -24.25 15.27 -5.03
CA GLN A 47 -23.80 13.92 -4.68
C GLN A 47 -22.28 13.87 -4.49
N LEU A 48 -21.53 14.68 -5.24
CA LEU A 48 -20.09 14.85 -5.06
C LEU A 48 -19.77 15.41 -3.67
N LYS A 49 -20.42 16.51 -3.28
CA LYS A 49 -20.25 17.14 -1.95
C LYS A 49 -20.64 16.18 -0.83
N ASP A 50 -21.76 15.49 -0.96
CA ASP A 50 -22.23 14.52 0.03
C ASP A 50 -21.27 13.30 0.10
N GLY A 51 -20.78 12.83 -1.04
CA GLY A 51 -19.76 11.77 -1.13
C GLY A 51 -18.47 12.17 -0.43
N GLN A 52 -17.98 13.39 -0.63
CA GLN A 52 -16.76 13.87 0.02
C GLN A 52 -16.92 13.99 1.55
N LYS A 53 -18.08 14.46 2.04
CA LYS A 53 -18.38 14.50 3.48
C LYS A 53 -18.37 13.11 4.09
N ASN A 54 -19.02 12.15 3.44
CA ASN A 54 -19.06 10.76 3.88
C ASN A 54 -17.67 10.12 3.87
N LEU A 55 -16.85 10.41 2.87
CA LEU A 55 -15.46 9.94 2.78
C LEU A 55 -14.64 10.44 3.97
N ASN A 56 -14.75 11.73 4.30
CA ASN A 56 -14.07 12.31 5.45
C ASN A 56 -14.53 11.67 6.77
N LEU A 57 -15.82 11.33 6.90
CA LEU A 57 -16.35 10.66 8.08
C LEU A 57 -15.79 9.23 8.23
N LEU A 58 -15.71 8.46 7.15
CA LEU A 58 -15.14 7.11 7.17
C LEU A 58 -13.65 7.10 7.52
N LYS A 59 -12.89 8.08 6.99
CA LYS A 59 -11.44 8.24 7.24
C LYS A 59 -11.11 8.76 8.62
N SER A 60 -12.01 9.51 9.25
CA SER A 60 -11.79 10.04 10.60
C SER A 60 -11.69 8.92 11.63
N SER A 61 -10.66 8.96 12.48
CA SER A 61 -10.53 8.08 13.64
C SER A 61 -11.51 8.42 14.78
N SER A 62 -12.11 9.61 14.75
CA SER A 62 -13.04 10.10 15.77
C SER A 62 -14.44 9.47 15.67
N VAL A 63 -14.75 8.77 14.59
CA VAL A 63 -16.10 8.24 14.34
C VAL A 63 -16.19 6.84 14.91
N ALA A 64 -17.17 6.63 15.79
CA ALA A 64 -17.39 5.33 16.43
C ALA A 64 -17.61 4.22 15.38
N LEU A 65 -17.10 3.02 15.66
CA LEU A 65 -17.16 1.87 14.74
C LEU A 65 -18.59 1.58 14.26
N VAL A 66 -19.57 1.64 15.16
CA VAL A 66 -21.00 1.43 14.84
C VAL A 66 -21.50 2.45 13.82
N GLN A 67 -21.09 3.72 13.95
CA GLN A 67 -21.46 4.78 13.01
C GLN A 67 -20.82 4.58 11.65
N LYS A 68 -19.53 4.19 11.59
CA LYS A 68 -18.86 3.82 10.33
C LYS A 68 -19.63 2.71 9.62
N ARG A 69 -20.00 1.65 10.35
CA ARG A 69 -20.77 0.52 9.79
C ARG A 69 -22.14 0.94 9.27
N GLN A 70 -22.84 1.80 10.02
CA GLN A 70 -24.14 2.32 9.57
C GLN A 70 -24.00 3.18 8.31
N LEU A 71 -22.97 4.04 8.26
CA LEU A 71 -22.71 4.88 7.11
C LEU A 71 -22.39 4.04 5.86
N MET A 72 -21.52 3.03 6.00
CA MET A 72 -21.19 2.10 4.92
C MET A 72 -22.46 1.42 4.37
N ARG A 73 -23.36 0.95 5.25
CA ARG A 73 -24.64 0.36 4.85
C ARG A 73 -25.57 1.36 4.18
N ASN A 74 -25.65 2.60 4.67
CA ASN A 74 -26.51 3.62 4.09
C ASN A 74 -26.05 4.02 2.68
N ILE A 75 -24.74 4.06 2.43
CA ILE A 75 -24.17 4.46 1.13
C ILE A 75 -24.22 3.32 0.13
N PHE A 76 -23.75 2.13 0.52
CA PHE A 76 -23.52 1.02 -0.40
C PHE A 76 -24.56 -0.09 -0.29
N GLY A 77 -25.42 -0.08 0.72
CA GLY A 77 -26.28 -1.21 1.05
C GLY A 77 -25.46 -2.38 1.60
N ASP A 78 -25.67 -3.56 1.02
CA ASP A 78 -24.86 -4.73 1.32
C ASP A 78 -23.51 -4.68 0.57
N TYR A 79 -22.55 -3.99 1.16
CA TYR A 79 -21.20 -3.85 0.61
C TYR A 79 -20.42 -5.18 0.60
N ARG A 80 -20.78 -6.16 1.44
CA ARG A 80 -20.08 -7.46 1.49
C ARG A 80 -20.35 -8.28 0.23
N ALA A 81 -21.60 -8.29 -0.22
CA ALA A 81 -21.97 -8.92 -1.48
C ALA A 81 -21.23 -8.29 -2.66
N LYS A 82 -21.06 -6.95 -2.65
CA LYS A 82 -20.32 -6.21 -3.68
C LYS A 82 -18.82 -6.51 -3.70
N MET A 83 -18.19 -6.68 -2.53
CA MET A 83 -16.79 -7.12 -2.45
C MET A 83 -16.58 -8.46 -3.16
N VAL A 84 -17.45 -9.44 -2.88
CA VAL A 84 -17.38 -10.78 -3.49
C VAL A 84 -17.65 -10.73 -4.99
N GLU A 85 -18.58 -9.89 -5.44
CA GLU A 85 -18.86 -9.71 -6.87
C GLU A 85 -17.66 -9.14 -7.63
N GLU A 86 -17.04 -8.09 -7.08
CA GLU A 86 -15.85 -7.47 -7.69
C GLU A 86 -14.64 -8.41 -7.66
N GLU A 87 -14.43 -9.17 -6.57
CA GLU A 87 -13.41 -10.21 -6.50
C GLU A 87 -13.60 -11.28 -7.61
N LYS A 88 -14.83 -11.75 -7.81
CA LYS A 88 -15.15 -12.71 -8.89
C LYS A 88 -14.89 -12.13 -10.27
N LYS A 89 -15.20 -10.84 -10.47
CA LYS A 89 -15.00 -10.15 -11.74
C LYS A 89 -13.53 -9.93 -12.04
N LEU A 90 -12.74 -9.52 -11.06
CA LEU A 90 -11.30 -9.30 -11.19
C LEU A 90 -10.53 -10.63 -11.29
N GLY A 91 -10.94 -11.65 -10.53
CA GLY A 91 -10.37 -12.99 -10.66
C GLY A 91 -10.54 -13.57 -12.08
N ARG A 92 -11.67 -13.30 -12.74
CA ARG A 92 -11.90 -13.66 -14.15
C ARG A 92 -11.02 -12.89 -15.13
N SER A 93 -10.67 -11.63 -14.86
CA SER A 93 -9.81 -10.85 -15.74
C SER A 93 -8.34 -11.29 -15.62
N VAL A 94 -7.87 -11.64 -14.42
CA VAL A 94 -6.52 -12.20 -14.21
C VAL A 94 -6.37 -13.56 -14.88
N ALA A 95 -7.38 -14.44 -14.80
CA ALA A 95 -7.38 -15.73 -15.49
C ALA A 95 -7.35 -15.63 -17.02
N LYS A 96 -7.70 -14.46 -17.59
CA LYS A 96 -7.66 -14.20 -19.05
C LYS A 96 -6.27 -13.77 -19.54
N VAL A 97 -5.31 -13.54 -18.65
CA VAL A 97 -3.93 -13.23 -19.03
C VAL A 97 -3.27 -14.51 -19.56
N LYS A 98 -3.28 -14.68 -20.88
CA LYS A 98 -2.52 -15.74 -21.53
C LYS A 98 -1.05 -15.32 -21.56
N PHE A 99 -0.23 -15.96 -20.72
CA PHE A 99 1.22 -15.90 -20.87
C PHE A 99 1.58 -16.57 -22.18
N SER A 100 1.79 -15.77 -23.22
CA SER A 100 2.44 -16.25 -24.45
C SER A 100 3.86 -16.61 -24.05
N ALA A 101 4.21 -17.90 -24.14
CA ALA A 101 5.61 -18.30 -24.14
C ALA A 101 6.33 -17.45 -25.19
N ALA A 102 7.43 -16.80 -24.80
CA ALA A 102 8.19 -15.96 -25.72
C ALA A 102 8.58 -16.84 -26.92
N LYS A 103 8.06 -16.52 -28.11
CA LYS A 103 8.67 -17.04 -29.34
C LYS A 103 10.13 -16.61 -29.26
N ALA A 104 11.05 -17.57 -29.38
CA ALA A 104 12.48 -17.32 -29.48
C ALA A 104 12.77 -16.55 -30.78
N THR A 105 12.40 -15.28 -30.80
CA THR A 105 12.86 -14.32 -31.78
C THR A 105 14.28 -14.00 -31.38
N GLU A 106 15.22 -14.32 -32.28
CA GLU A 106 16.63 -13.97 -32.20
C GLU A 106 16.83 -12.63 -31.47
N ASN A 107 17.71 -12.64 -30.48
CA ASN A 107 17.96 -11.57 -29.51
C ASN A 107 18.19 -10.21 -30.20
N LYS A 108 17.12 -9.46 -30.46
CA LYS A 108 17.19 -8.07 -30.95
C LYS A 108 16.81 -7.17 -29.80
N SER A 109 17.82 -6.69 -29.06
CA SER A 109 17.64 -5.66 -28.05
C SER A 109 17.11 -4.39 -28.71
N VAL A 110 15.94 -3.91 -28.29
CA VAL A 110 15.40 -2.62 -28.70
C VAL A 110 15.82 -1.59 -27.67
N PHE A 111 16.69 -0.66 -28.06
CA PHE A 111 17.07 0.47 -27.21
C PHE A 111 15.96 1.52 -27.24
N LEU A 112 15.26 1.69 -26.11
CA LEU A 112 14.29 2.76 -25.94
C LEU A 112 15.05 4.04 -25.57
N ARG A 113 14.99 5.05 -26.44
CA ARG A 113 15.51 6.39 -26.14
C ARG A 113 14.55 7.07 -25.17
N LYS A 114 15.05 7.47 -24.00
CA LYS A 114 14.30 8.26 -23.03
C LYS A 114 13.82 9.56 -23.69
N SER A 115 12.52 9.81 -23.72
CA SER A 115 11.95 11.07 -24.18
C SER A 115 12.33 12.19 -23.22
N HIS A 116 12.94 13.27 -23.73
CA HIS A 116 13.13 14.49 -22.94
C HIS A 116 11.76 15.14 -22.74
N CYS A 117 11.28 15.16 -21.49
CA CYS A 117 10.25 16.10 -21.09
C CYS A 117 10.90 17.49 -21.10
N SER A 118 10.38 18.40 -21.91
CA SER A 118 10.73 19.82 -21.83
C SER A 118 10.09 20.40 -20.57
N ASP A 119 10.74 20.18 -19.43
CA ASP A 119 10.35 20.74 -18.14
C ASP A 119 10.65 22.24 -18.15
N GLN A 120 9.60 23.06 -18.34
CA GLN A 120 9.65 24.47 -18.01
C GLN A 120 9.44 24.58 -16.50
N GLY A 121 10.54 24.63 -15.75
CA GLY A 121 10.57 24.68 -14.29
C GLY A 121 10.04 26.00 -13.68
N PRO A 122 10.17 26.16 -12.34
CA PRO A 122 11.45 26.65 -11.84
C PRO A 122 12.04 25.88 -10.63
N ALA A 123 13.38 25.90 -10.62
CA ALA A 123 14.39 25.36 -9.72
C ALA A 123 14.06 25.14 -8.22
N THR A 124 14.43 23.97 -7.67
CA THR A 124 15.60 23.66 -6.82
C THR A 124 15.62 22.12 -6.66
N SER A 125 16.68 21.33 -6.76
CA SER A 125 18.08 21.48 -6.38
C SER A 125 18.95 20.58 -7.29
N SER A 126 20.08 21.13 -7.70
CA SER A 126 21.08 20.53 -8.57
C SER A 126 21.94 19.49 -7.85
N ILE A 127 22.02 18.26 -8.40
CA ILE A 127 23.20 17.40 -8.21
C ILE A 127 23.77 17.09 -9.60
N SER A 128 24.80 17.87 -9.93
CA SER A 128 25.68 17.66 -11.08
C SER A 128 26.74 16.64 -10.69
N GLN A 129 26.78 15.51 -11.40
CA GLN A 129 27.99 14.70 -11.47
C GLN A 129 28.91 15.34 -12.51
N ASN A 130 29.96 16.00 -12.05
CA ASN A 130 31.17 16.22 -12.84
C ASN A 130 32.37 16.00 -11.94
N GLY A 131 33.29 15.16 -12.43
CA GLY A 131 34.51 14.80 -11.74
C GLY A 131 35.41 16.00 -11.51
N ALA A 132 35.82 16.18 -10.26
CA ALA A 132 37.01 16.91 -9.90
C ALA A 132 37.60 16.20 -8.68
N GLN A 133 38.87 15.81 -8.79
CA GLN A 133 39.66 15.26 -7.70
C GLN A 133 39.67 16.24 -6.52
N VAL A 134 39.25 15.79 -5.35
CA VAL A 134 39.52 16.49 -4.08
C VAL A 134 39.95 15.43 -3.07
N ASN A 135 41.22 15.49 -2.70
CA ASN A 135 41.79 14.76 -1.57
C ASN A 135 41.13 15.29 -0.30
N GLU A 136 40.28 14.50 0.35
CA GLU A 136 39.93 14.69 1.75
C GLU A 136 39.61 13.32 2.37
N SER A 137 40.27 13.05 3.48
CA SER A 137 40.31 11.75 4.17
C SER A 137 39.02 11.55 4.97
N GLY A 138 37.93 11.18 4.30
CA GLY A 138 36.68 10.75 4.92
C GLY A 138 36.39 9.28 4.62
N PRO A 139 35.81 8.49 5.56
CA PRO A 139 35.54 7.08 5.31
C PRO A 139 34.53 6.95 4.16
N SER A 140 34.99 6.39 3.04
CA SER A 140 34.17 6.16 1.85
C SER A 140 32.97 5.27 2.16
N LEU A 141 31.78 5.72 1.75
CA LEU A 141 30.53 4.95 1.86
C LEU A 141 30.57 3.63 1.08
N SER A 142 31.54 3.43 0.19
CA SER A 142 31.77 2.13 -0.47
C SER A 142 32.21 1.03 0.49
N SER A 143 32.75 1.38 1.66
CA SER A 143 33.12 0.42 2.71
C SER A 143 31.90 -0.26 3.36
N LEU A 144 30.75 0.44 3.43
CA LEU A 144 29.52 -0.08 4.05
C LEU A 144 28.89 -1.25 3.28
N PHE A 145 29.15 -1.36 1.98
CA PHE A 145 28.60 -2.41 1.12
C PHE A 145 29.65 -3.46 0.71
N SER A 146 30.76 -3.54 1.44
CA SER A 146 31.74 -4.59 1.21
C SER A 146 31.19 -5.93 1.70
N LYS A 147 31.07 -6.90 0.78
CA LYS A 147 30.74 -8.30 1.09
C LYS A 147 31.83 -8.87 1.99
N LYS A 148 31.63 -8.81 3.29
CA LYS A 148 32.49 -9.47 4.26
C LYS A 148 32.20 -10.97 4.21
N THR A 149 33.17 -11.76 3.74
CA THR A 149 33.05 -13.23 3.64
C THR A 149 33.57 -13.88 4.92
N ASP A 150 32.91 -13.59 6.03
CA ASP A 150 33.11 -14.28 7.30
C ASP A 150 32.08 -15.42 7.29
N ASN A 151 32.53 -16.67 7.34
CA ASN A 151 31.65 -17.85 7.46
C ASN A 151 31.02 -17.96 8.86
N GLN A 152 30.64 -16.83 9.47
CA GLN A 152 29.90 -16.80 10.72
C GLN A 152 28.41 -16.66 10.39
N PRO A 153 27.55 -17.56 10.89
CA PRO A 153 26.11 -17.37 10.75
C PRO A 153 25.71 -16.08 11.47
N PHE A 154 24.93 -15.25 10.78
CA PHE A 154 24.39 -14.03 11.37
C PHE A 154 23.50 -14.37 12.57
N THR A 155 23.86 -13.87 13.75
CA THR A 155 23.05 -14.02 14.98
C THR A 155 22.48 -12.68 15.40
N PHE A 156 21.17 -12.62 15.62
CA PHE A 156 20.53 -11.42 16.16
C PHE A 156 20.71 -11.39 17.68
N ASN A 157 21.40 -10.37 18.21
CA ASN A 157 21.66 -10.25 19.64
C ASN A 157 20.48 -9.53 20.33
N PHE A 158 19.34 -10.23 20.49
CA PHE A 158 18.24 -9.74 21.32
C PHE A 158 18.62 -9.92 22.79
N GLN A 159 19.20 -8.89 23.40
CA GLN A 159 19.36 -8.84 24.85
C GLN A 159 18.00 -8.53 25.47
N ASN A 160 17.25 -9.57 25.84
CA ASN A 160 16.18 -9.45 26.82
C ASN A 160 16.81 -9.16 28.18
N SER A 161 16.93 -7.88 28.53
CA SER A 161 17.16 -7.49 29.92
C SER A 161 15.85 -7.65 30.68
N GLU A 162 15.58 -8.85 31.18
CA GLU A 162 14.64 -9.02 32.30
C GLU A 162 15.32 -8.52 33.58
N THR A 163 14.83 -7.40 34.09
CA THR A 163 14.90 -7.03 35.51
C THR A 163 13.59 -6.37 35.89
#